data_AF-A0A257K545-F1
#
_entry.id   AF-A0A257K545-F1
#
_cell.length_a   1.000
_cell.length_b   1.000
_cell.length_c   1.000
_cell.angle_alpha   90.00
_cell.angle_beta   90.00
_cell.angle_gamma   90.00
#
_symmetry.space_group_name_H-M   'P 1'
#
loop_
_entity.id
_entity.type
_entity.pdbx_description
1 polymer ?
#
loop_
_entity_poly.entity_id
_entity_poly.type
_entity_poly.pdbx_seq_one_letter_code
_entity_poly.pdbx_strand_id
1 'polypeptide(L)'
;MLETQGLGLRAAGRPLVEGLDWQVNAGERWCVIGRNAAGKSTLLRALAGLAVPERQGSVRWLGRPQADWPAAAAAWARAYAPQQALARYPLSVQRLLELSPVRPGPLR
;
A
#
# COMPACT_ATOMS: atom_id res chain seq x y z
N MET A 1 -4.35 0.70 -11.51
CA MET A 1 -4.96 -0.62 -11.36
C MET A 1 -4.17 -1.40 -10.33
N LEU A 2 -4.84 -1.95 -9.32
CA LEU A 2 -4.28 -2.82 -8.29
C LEU A 2 -5.03 -4.15 -8.38
N GLU A 3 -4.29 -5.26 -8.34
CA GLU A 3 -4.88 -6.59 -8.43
C GLU A 3 -4.28 -7.51 -7.36
N THR A 4 -5.10 -8.35 -6.76
CA THR A 4 -4.69 -9.43 -5.88
C THR A 4 -5.18 -10.76 -6.40
N GLN A 5 -4.35 -11.80 -6.31
CA GLN A 5 -4.73 -13.18 -6.65
C GLN A 5 -4.39 -14.10 -5.48
N GLY A 6 -5.41 -14.70 -4.88
CA GLY A 6 -5.31 -15.60 -3.74
C GLY A 6 -4.58 -14.97 -2.55
N LEU A 7 -4.69 -13.66 -2.33
CA LEU A 7 -3.93 -12.97 -1.30
C LEU A 7 -4.33 -13.49 0.08
N GLY A 8 -3.41 -14.16 0.76
CA GLY A 8 -3.57 -14.59 2.14
C GLY A 8 -2.59 -13.86 3.04
N LEU A 9 -3.04 -13.48 4.22
CA LEU A 9 -2.24 -12.78 5.23
C LEU A 9 -2.47 -13.43 6.59
N ARG A 10 -1.37 -13.67 7.32
CA ARG A 10 -1.42 -14.15 8.69
C ARG A 10 -0.54 -13.30 9.59
N ALA A 11 -0.89 -13.24 10.87
CA ALA A 11 -0.07 -12.62 11.89
C ALA A 11 -0.20 -13.43 13.19
N ALA A 12 0.93 -13.80 13.78
CA ALA A 12 0.98 -14.64 14.98
C ALA A 12 0.12 -15.92 14.84
N GLY A 13 0.21 -16.59 13.69
CA GLY A 13 -0.55 -17.81 13.40
C GLY A 13 -2.05 -17.60 13.09
N ARG A 14 -2.60 -16.40 13.29
CA ARG A 14 -4.01 -16.09 13.02
C ARG A 14 -4.21 -15.63 11.57
N PRO A 15 -5.21 -16.17 10.83
CA PRO A 15 -5.58 -15.64 9.53
C PRO A 15 -6.19 -14.25 9.66
N LEU A 16 -5.72 -13.32 8.82
CA LEU A 16 -6.25 -11.96 8.68
C LEU A 16 -7.00 -11.79 7.35
N VAL A 17 -6.52 -12.43 6.29
CA VAL A 17 -7.10 -12.47 4.95
C VAL A 17 -6.88 -13.88 4.40
N GLU A 18 -7.90 -14.46 3.78
CA GLU A 18 -7.86 -15.84 3.25
C GLU A 18 -8.29 -15.83 1.79
N GLY A 19 -7.31 -15.85 0.86
CA GLY A 19 -7.57 -16.01 -0.56
C GLY A 19 -8.28 -14.82 -1.22
N LEU A 20 -7.91 -13.58 -0.89
CA LEU A 20 -8.53 -12.40 -1.48
C LEU A 20 -8.14 -12.23 -2.95
N ASP A 21 -9.14 -12.36 -3.82
CA ASP A 21 -9.12 -11.95 -5.23
C ASP A 21 -9.81 -10.61 -5.36
N TRP A 22 -9.06 -9.57 -5.72
CA TRP A 22 -9.59 -8.21 -5.77
C TRP A 22 -8.94 -7.42 -6.89
N GLN A 23 -9.75 -6.69 -7.64
CA GLN A 23 -9.31 -5.76 -8.67
C GLN A 23 -9.85 -4.36 -8.34
N VAL A 24 -8.94 -3.39 -8.31
CA VAL A 24 -9.26 -1.96 -8.14
C VAL A 24 -8.82 -1.21 -9.39
N ASN A 25 -9.80 -0.63 -10.08
CA ASN A 25 -9.58 0.07 -11.33
C ASN A 25 -9.16 1.54 -11.10
N ALA A 26 -8.65 2.17 -12.15
CA ALA A 26 -8.32 3.59 -12.09
C ALA A 26 -9.59 4.43 -11.82
N GLY A 27 -9.49 5.41 -10.91
CA GLY A 27 -10.61 6.28 -10.53
C GLY A 27 -11.51 5.73 -9.42
N GLU A 28 -11.40 4.44 -9.09
CA GLU A 28 -12.15 3.85 -7.99
C GLU A 28 -11.60 4.26 -6.63
N ARG A 29 -12.51 4.36 -5.65
CA ARG A 29 -12.20 4.69 -4.26
C ARG A 29 -12.83 3.63 -3.38
N TRP A 30 -11.98 2.91 -2.64
CA TRP A 30 -12.39 1.81 -1.78
C TRP A 30 -12.08 2.14 -0.32
N CYS A 31 -12.95 1.66 0.58
CA CYS A 31 -12.78 1.82 2.02
C CYS A 31 -12.73 0.44 2.68
N VAL A 32 -11.67 0.20 3.47
CA VAL A 32 -11.54 -1.00 4.29
C VAL A 32 -11.93 -0.65 5.73
N ILE A 33 -13.07 -1.15 6.18
CA ILE A 33 -13.61 -0.92 7.52
C ILE A 33 -13.55 -2.18 8.38
N GLY A 34 -13.62 -2.01 9.70
CA GLY A 34 -13.63 -3.13 10.65
C GLY A 34 -12.98 -2.77 11.98
N ARG A 35 -13.09 -3.66 12.96
CA ARG A 35 -12.57 -3.47 14.33
C ARG A 35 -11.06 -3.24 14.35
N ASN A 36 -10.57 -2.63 15.44
CA ASN A 36 -9.13 -2.60 15.70
C ASN A 36 -8.57 -4.02 15.75
N ALA A 37 -7.33 -4.19 15.27
CA ALA A 37 -6.67 -5.49 15.11
C ALA A 37 -7.33 -6.48 14.12
N ALA A 38 -8.30 -6.06 13.31
CA ALA A 38 -8.86 -6.91 12.24
C ALA A 38 -7.91 -7.16 11.05
N GLY A 39 -6.68 -6.62 11.08
CA GLY A 39 -5.70 -6.81 9.99
C GLY A 39 -5.72 -5.76 8.88
N LYS A 40 -6.58 -4.72 8.97
CA LYS A 40 -6.68 -3.64 7.96
C LYS A 40 -5.32 -3.01 7.60
N SER A 41 -4.55 -2.61 8.61
CA SER A 41 -3.22 -2.01 8.38
C SER A 41 -2.23 -3.03 7.80
N THR A 42 -2.40 -4.32 8.08
CA THR A 42 -1.59 -5.40 7.46
C THR A 42 -1.96 -5.58 6.00
N LEU A 43 -3.26 -5.57 5.67
CA LEU A 43 -3.75 -5.59 4.30
C LEU A 43 -3.21 -4.38 3.52
N LEU A 44 -3.38 -3.15 4.02
CA LEU A 44 -2.89 -1.95 3.34
C LEU A 44 -1.37 -1.95 3.15
N ARG A 45 -0.59 -2.48 4.12
CA ARG A 45 0.87 -2.66 3.96
C ARG A 45 1.19 -3.67 2.86
N ALA A 46 0.51 -4.82 2.82
CA ALA A 46 0.72 -5.82 1.79
C ALA A 46 0.39 -5.27 0.38
N LEU A 47 -0.73 -4.55 0.24
CA LEU A 47 -1.12 -3.90 -1.02
C LEU A 47 -0.14 -2.78 -1.42
N ALA A 48 0.50 -2.12 -0.45
CA ALA A 48 1.56 -1.14 -0.66
C ALA A 48 2.96 -1.75 -0.85
N GLY A 49 3.08 -3.09 -0.85
CA GLY A 49 4.35 -3.79 -1.07
C GLY A 49 5.31 -3.64 0.11
N LEU A 50 4.80 -3.30 1.28
CA LEU A 50 5.56 -3.18 2.52
C LEU A 50 5.62 -4.52 3.25
N ALA A 51 6.63 -4.68 4.10
CA ALA A 51 6.82 -5.88 4.89
C ALA A 51 5.58 -6.19 5.76
N VAL A 52 5.20 -7.47 5.76
CA VAL A 52 4.13 -8.06 6.58
C VAL A 52 4.64 -9.40 7.15
N PRO A 53 4.08 -9.89 8.27
CA PRO A 53 4.60 -11.09 8.93
C PRO A 53 4.56 -12.35 8.05
N GLU A 54 3.39 -12.67 7.50
CA GLU A 54 3.19 -13.82 6.63
C GLU A 54 2.26 -13.44 5.48
N ARG A 55 2.65 -13.82 4.26
CA ARG A 55 1.91 -13.54 3.03
C ARG A 55 2.00 -14.70 2.06
N GLN A 56 0.88 -14.96 1.37
CA GLN A 56 0.78 -15.85 0.22
C GLN A 56 0.00 -15.16 -0.91
N GLY A 57 0.03 -15.76 -2.10
CA GLY A 57 -0.60 -15.19 -3.30
C GLY A 57 0.20 -14.02 -3.88
N SER A 58 -0.40 -13.28 -4.82
CA SER A 58 0.28 -12.20 -5.53
C SER A 58 -0.47 -10.88 -5.48
N VAL A 59 0.27 -9.79 -5.62
CA VAL A 59 -0.29 -8.45 -5.82
C VAL A 59 0.43 -7.81 -7.00
N ARG A 60 -0.34 -7.17 -7.89
CA ARG A 60 0.17 -6.43 -9.04
C ARG A 60 -0.24 -4.97 -8.96
N TRP A 61 0.65 -4.10 -9.42
CA TRP A 61 0.39 -2.69 -9.67
C TRP A 61 0.52 -2.44 -11.16
N LEU A 62 -0.51 -1.85 -11.75
CA LEU A 62 -0.53 -1.48 -13.17
C LEU A 62 -0.15 -2.67 -14.06
N GLY A 63 -0.70 -3.86 -13.77
CA GLY A 63 -0.44 -5.11 -14.49
C GLY A 63 0.90 -5.81 -14.14
N ARG A 64 1.79 -5.16 -13.38
CA ARG A 64 3.12 -5.69 -13.04
C ARG A 64 3.18 -6.22 -11.60
N PRO A 65 3.70 -7.44 -11.35
CA PRO A 65 3.93 -7.95 -10.00
C PRO A 65 4.74 -6.98 -9.13
N GLN A 66 4.35 -6.84 -7.86
CA GLN A 66 5.05 -5.96 -6.90
C GLN A 66 6.55 -6.24 -6.81
N ALA A 67 6.95 -7.52 -6.86
CA ALA A 67 8.33 -7.95 -6.74
C ALA A 67 9.22 -7.48 -7.91
N ASP A 68 8.62 -7.19 -9.07
CA ASP A 68 9.35 -6.84 -10.28
C ASP A 68 9.62 -5.33 -10.40
N TRP A 69 9.12 -4.53 -9.46
CA TRP A 69 9.32 -3.09 -9.47
C TRP A 69 10.69 -2.71 -8.88
N PRO A 70 11.53 -1.96 -9.62
CA PRO A 70 12.68 -1.31 -9.02
C PRO A 70 12.24 -0.35 -7.90
N ALA A 71 12.99 -0.27 -6.80
CA ALA A 71 12.61 0.52 -5.63
C ALA A 71 12.28 1.99 -5.97
N ALA A 72 13.09 2.62 -6.84
CA ALA A 72 12.88 3.99 -7.29
C ALA A 72 11.57 4.16 -8.11
N ALA A 73 11.23 3.17 -8.95
CA ALA A 73 10.02 3.20 -9.78
C ALA A 73 8.75 2.85 -8.97
N ALA A 74 8.86 1.98 -7.97
CA ALA A 74 7.76 1.61 -7.09
C ALA A 74 7.16 2.83 -6.36
N ALA A 75 7.99 3.83 -6.02
CA ALA A 75 7.53 5.07 -5.39
C ALA A 75 6.59 5.90 -6.27
N TRP A 76 6.65 5.73 -7.59
CA TRP A 76 5.76 6.39 -8.54
C TRP A 76 4.47 5.61 -8.79
N ALA A 77 4.52 4.29 -8.66
CA ALA A 77 3.37 3.42 -8.88
C ALA A 77 2.38 3.40 -7.71
N ARG A 78 2.82 3.77 -6.50
CA ARG A 78 1.99 3.76 -5.29
C ARG A 78 2.22 5.00 -4.39
N ALA A 79 1.29 5.23 -3.48
CA ALA A 79 1.52 6.05 -2.30
C ALA A 79 1.00 5.30 -1.07
N TYR A 80 1.67 5.47 0.07
CA TYR A 80 1.24 4.88 1.34
C TYR A 80 1.35 5.93 2.44
N ALA A 81 0.21 6.27 3.03
CA ALA A 81 0.14 7.15 4.19
C ALA A 81 0.10 6.29 5.46
N PRO A 82 1.17 6.27 6.28
CA PRO A 82 1.16 5.50 7.52
C PRO A 82 0.17 6.08 8.52
N GLN A 83 -0.43 5.21 9.33
CA GLN A 83 -1.34 5.61 10.42
C GLN A 83 -0.69 6.59 11.41
N GLN A 84 0.62 6.46 11.63
CA GLN A 84 1.41 7.42 12.39
C GLN A 84 2.62 7.81 11.55
N ALA A 85 2.70 9.08 11.16
CA ALA A 85 3.86 9.62 10.48
C ALA A 85 4.98 9.86 11.51
N LEU A 86 6.02 9.03 11.47
CA LEU A 86 7.26 9.29 12.20
C LEU A 86 8.04 10.37 11.43
N ALA A 87 7.64 11.64 11.57
CA ALA A 87 8.51 12.75 11.19
C ALA A 87 9.68 12.78 12.18
N ARG A 88 10.74 12.03 11.90
CA ARG A 88 11.95 11.95 12.73
C ARG A 88 12.84 13.19 12.63
N TYR A 89 12.49 14.15 11.77
CA TYR A 89 13.28 15.35 11.53
C TYR A 89 12.36 16.58 11.51
N PRO A 90 12.76 17.70 12.12
CA PRO A 90 12.05 18.97 12.00
C PRO A 90 12.22 19.50 10.57
N LEU A 91 11.36 19.05 9.66
CA LEU A 91 11.28 19.54 8.28
C LEU A 91 10.10 20.49 8.16
N SER A 92 10.28 21.59 7.42
CA SER A 92 9.16 22.42 7.00
C SER A 92 8.28 21.65 6.01
N VAL A 93 6.99 21.99 5.95
CA VAL A 93 6.06 21.42 4.96
C VAL A 93 6.58 21.63 3.54
N GLN A 94 7.13 22.82 3.25
CA GLN A 94 7.76 23.11 1.97
C GLN A 94 8.86 22.10 1.63
N ARG A 95 9.77 21.83 2.57
CA ARG A 95 10.87 20.89 2.36
C ARG A 95 10.37 19.46 2.14
N LEU A 96 9.28 19.07 2.80
CA LEU A 96 8.66 17.75 2.58
C LEU A 96 8.11 17.63 1.15
N LEU A 97 7.46 18.68 0.64
CA LEU A 97 6.93 18.72 -0.73
C LEU A 97 8.05 18.64 -1.78
N GLU A 98 9.19 19.29 -1.53
CA GLU A 98 10.37 19.22 -2.40
C GLU A 98 10.98 17.81 -2.50
N LEU A 99 10.84 16.99 -1.45
CA LEU A 99 11.31 15.60 -1.42
C LEU A 99 10.31 14.62 -2.05
N SER A 100 9.07 15.04 -2.29
CA SER A 100 8.07 14.20 -2.90
C SER A 100 8.44 13.93 -4.37
N PRO A 101 8.48 12.66 -4.82
CA PRO A 101 8.57 12.37 -6.24
C PRO A 101 7.34 12.95 -6.98
N VAL A 102 6.19 13.00 -6.33
CA VAL A 102 4.97 13.55 -6.91
C VAL A 102 5.05 15.08 -6.95
N ARG A 103 5.26 15.65 -8.15
CA ARG A 103 4.98 17.08 -8.38
C ARG A 103 3.46 17.28 -8.30
N PRO A 104 2.95 18.19 -7.47
CA PRO A 104 1.53 18.53 -7.52
C PRO A 104 1.22 19.02 -8.94
N GLY A 105 0.36 18.30 -9.64
CA GLY A 105 -0.28 18.83 -10.84
C GLY A 105 -1.11 20.06 -10.48
N PRO A 106 -1.50 20.90 -11.45
CA PRO A 106 -2.34 22.05 -11.17
C PRO A 106 -3.58 21.59 -10.40
N LEU A 107 -3.85 22.25 -9.27
CA LEU A 107 -5.12 22.13 -8.56
C LEU A 107 -6.18 22.59 -9.57
N ARG A 108 -7.03 21.68 -10.02
CA ARG A 108 -8.23 22.01 -10.80
C ARG A 108 -9.36 22.33 -9.83
#